data_AF-A0A1I7VQ19-F1
#
_entry.id   AF-A0A1I7VQ19-F1
#
_cell.length_a   1.000
_cell.length_b   1.000
_cell.length_c   1.000
_cell.angle_alpha   90.00
_cell.angle_beta   90.00
_cell.angle_gamma   90.00
#
_symmetry.space_group_name_H-M   'P 1'
#
loop_
_entity.id
_entity.type
_entity.pdbx_description
1 polymer ?
#
loop_
_entity_poly.entity_id
_entity_poly.type
_entity_poly.pdbx_seq_one_letter_code
_entity_poly.pdbx_strand_id
1 'polypeptide(L)'
;MHTPDDEAIKCWAGNLSMNATHAIIFAQLYINHTCHGLHAFCIQIRYLKKMLPLKGITIGDMGEKVGAWNGIDNGWIKFDRHRFHLDALLNRFATVLPD
;
A
#
# COMPACT_ATOMS: atom_id res chain seq x y z
N MET A 1 4.47 6.97 3.68
CA MET A 1 4.62 6.09 2.51
C MET A 1 4.72 6.94 1.26
N HIS A 2 5.65 6.63 0.37
CA HIS A 2 5.79 7.36 -0.88
C HIS A 2 6.26 6.42 -1.99
N THR A 3 5.71 6.61 -3.18
CA THR A 3 6.11 5.97 -4.42
C THR A 3 7.00 6.98 -5.18
N PRO A 4 8.33 6.77 -5.22
CA PRO A 4 9.28 7.77 -5.75
C PRO A 4 9.17 7.99 -7.26
N ASP A 5 8.85 6.94 -8.01
CA ASP A 5 8.73 6.93 -9.47
C ASP A 5 7.63 5.94 -9.89
N ASP A 6 7.37 5.84 -11.20
CA ASP A 6 6.31 4.99 -11.72
C ASP A 6 6.66 3.49 -11.68
N GLU A 7 7.94 3.13 -11.62
CA GLU A 7 8.39 1.73 -11.47
C GLU A 7 8.15 1.21 -10.04
N ALA A 8 8.09 2.11 -9.05
CA ALA A 8 7.79 1.77 -7.67
C ALA A 8 6.29 1.63 -7.36
N ILE A 9 5.41 1.79 -8.36
CA ILE A 9 3.96 1.53 -8.21
C ILE A 9 3.77 0.05 -7.89
N LYS A 10 2.93 -0.25 -6.89
CA LYS A 10 2.59 -1.64 -6.57
C LYS A 10 1.50 -2.08 -7.53
N CYS A 11 1.70 -3.20 -8.22
CA CYS A 11 0.78 -3.74 -9.22
C CYS A 11 0.31 -5.15 -8.87
N TRP A 12 -0.76 -5.60 -9.52
CA TRP A 12 -1.30 -6.96 -9.48
C TRP A 12 -1.95 -7.44 -8.18
N ALA A 13 -2.00 -6.62 -7.13
CA ALA A 13 -2.65 -7.03 -5.89
C ALA A 13 -4.14 -7.30 -6.13
N GLY A 14 -4.56 -8.54 -5.85
CA GLY A 14 -5.96 -8.95 -5.93
C GLY A 14 -6.80 -8.18 -4.92
N ASN A 15 -8.06 -7.92 -5.27
CA ASN A 15 -9.02 -7.19 -4.46
C ASN A 15 -8.65 -5.72 -4.19
N LEU A 16 -7.58 -5.20 -4.79
CA LEU A 16 -7.10 -3.85 -4.50
C LEU A 16 -7.94 -2.78 -5.19
N SER A 17 -8.37 -3.02 -6.43
CA SER A 17 -8.90 -1.94 -7.27
C SER A 17 -10.26 -1.44 -6.79
N MET A 18 -11.09 -2.30 -6.18
CA MET A 18 -12.43 -1.92 -5.72
C MET A 18 -12.72 -2.31 -4.26
N ASN A 19 -12.27 -3.48 -3.81
CA ASN A 19 -12.82 -4.08 -2.57
C ASN A 19 -12.01 -3.81 -1.30
N ALA A 20 -10.69 -3.74 -1.37
CA ALA A 20 -9.83 -3.66 -0.20
C ALA A 20 -9.91 -2.29 0.49
N THR A 21 -10.22 -2.30 1.80
CA THR A 21 -10.18 -1.10 2.66
C THR A 21 -8.82 -0.89 3.31
N HIS A 22 -8.08 -1.98 3.53
CA HIS A 22 -6.75 -2.04 4.11
C HIS A 22 -5.85 -2.88 3.22
N ALA A 23 -4.55 -2.61 3.27
CA ALA A 23 -3.54 -3.39 2.56
C ALA A 23 -2.27 -3.52 3.40
N ILE A 24 -1.61 -4.67 3.24
CA ILE A 24 -0.24 -4.86 3.72
C ILE A 24 0.70 -4.42 2.60
N ILE A 25 1.44 -3.34 2.83
CA ILE A 25 2.37 -2.79 1.87
C ILE A 25 3.80 -3.12 2.28
N PHE A 26 4.56 -3.74 1.38
CA PHE A 26 5.99 -3.94 1.53
C PHE A 26 6.74 -2.72 0.98
N ALA A 27 7.48 -2.04 1.86
CA ALA A 27 8.24 -0.84 1.53
C ALA A 27 9.58 -0.80 2.29
N GLN A 28 10.54 -0.04 1.76
CA GLN A 28 11.82 0.20 2.43
C GLN A 28 11.60 1.09 3.65
N LEU A 29 12.05 0.66 4.82
CA LEU A 29 12.00 1.44 6.05
C LEU A 29 13.19 2.40 6.09
N TYR A 30 12.91 3.70 6.13
CA TYR A 30 13.91 4.75 6.30
C TYR A 30 13.72 5.46 7.64
N ILE A 31 14.78 5.55 8.44
CA ILE A 31 14.83 6.28 9.71
C ILE A 31 16.09 7.14 9.72
N ASN A 32 15.97 8.45 9.98
CA ASN A 32 17.10 9.39 9.96
C ASN A 32 18.00 9.22 8.72
N HIS A 33 17.37 9.13 7.54
CA HIS A 33 18.01 8.92 6.23
C HIS A 33 18.76 7.59 6.04
N THR A 34 18.67 6.68 7.01
CA THR A 34 19.26 5.32 6.91
C THR A 34 18.19 4.33 6.46
N CYS A 35 18.52 3.51 5.45
CA CYS A 35 17.66 2.43 4.98
C CYS A 35 17.88 1.17 5.82
N HIS A 36 16.81 0.66 6.43
CA HIS A 36 16.81 -0.57 7.23
C HIS A 36 16.23 -1.77 6.47
N GLY A 37 16.05 -1.66 5.15
CA GLY A 37 15.54 -2.73 4.31
C GLY A 37 14.02 -2.85 4.30
N LEU A 38 13.55 -3.96 3.74
CA LEU A 38 12.13 -4.20 3.44
C LEU A 38 11.33 -4.53 4.70
N HIS A 39 10.26 -3.78 4.96
CA HIS A 39 9.32 -4.00 6.05
C HIS A 39 7.88 -4.00 5.54
N ALA A 40 6.98 -4.61 6.32
CA ALA A 40 5.56 -4.70 6.00
C ALA A 40 4.74 -3.75 6.87
N PHE A 41 3.84 -3.01 6.23
CA PHE A 41 2.98 -2.02 6.88
C PHE A 41 1.52 -2.33 6.60
N CYS A 42 0.72 -2.59 7.63
CA CYS A 42 -0.73 -2.74 7.52
C CYS A 42 -1.39 -1.35 7.61
N ILE A 43 -1.82 -0.81 6.47
CA ILE A 43 -2.38 0.54 6.40
C ILE A 43 -3.80 0.53 5.83
N GLN A 44 -4.62 1.46 6.31
CA GLN A 44 -5.90 1.77 5.68
C GLN A 44 -5.63 2.51 4.36
N ILE A 45 -6.33 2.10 3.30
CA ILE A 45 -6.18 2.68 1.95
C ILE A 45 -7.44 3.38 1.45
N ARG A 46 -8.61 3.10 2.05
CA ARG A 46 -9.91 3.72 1.69
C ARG A 46 -10.72 4.12 2.91
N TYR A 47 -11.61 5.11 2.73
CA TYR A 47 -12.65 5.42 3.72
C TYR A 47 -13.66 4.28 3.83
N LEU A 48 -13.90 3.77 5.05
CA LEU A 48 -14.73 2.57 5.30
C LEU A 48 -16.16 2.66 4.76
N LYS A 49 -16.76 3.86 4.76
CA LYS A 49 -18.15 4.05 4.30
C LYS A 49 -18.26 4.37 2.82
N LYS A 50 -17.34 5.18 2.30
CA LYS A 50 -17.41 5.72 0.93
C LYS A 50 -16.63 4.89 -0.08
N MET A 51 -15.75 4.00 0.38
CA MET A 51 -14.84 3.20 -0.45
C MET A 51 -13.92 4.03 -1.36
N LEU A 52 -13.77 5.33 -1.08
CA LEU A 52 -12.87 6.23 -1.77
C LEU A 52 -11.45 6.13 -1.19
N PRO A 53 -10.39 6.22 -2.00
CA PRO A 53 -9.02 6.26 -1.51
C PRO A 53 -8.78 7.38 -0.48
N LEU A 54 -7.93 7.13 0.50
CA LEU A 54 -7.51 8.18 1.44
C LEU A 54 -6.62 9.22 0.76
N LYS A 55 -6.48 10.40 1.38
CA LYS A 55 -5.60 11.47 0.88
C LYS A 55 -4.17 10.98 0.66
N GLY A 56 -3.59 11.30 -0.50
CA GLY A 56 -2.23 10.88 -0.87
C GLY A 56 -2.14 9.44 -1.37
N ILE A 57 -3.28 8.79 -1.64
CA ILE A 57 -3.35 7.45 -2.22
C ILE A 57 -4.12 7.52 -3.54
N THR A 58 -3.54 6.95 -4.60
CA THR A 58 -4.23 6.73 -5.87
C THR A 58 -4.28 5.23 -6.15
N ILE A 59 -5.45 4.72 -6.47
CA ILE A 59 -5.69 3.30 -6.78
C ILE A 59 -6.37 3.22 -8.14
N GLY A 60 -5.98 2.24 -8.95
CA GLY A 60 -6.66 1.91 -10.19
C GLY A 60 -6.73 0.41 -10.44
N ASP A 61 -7.48 0.03 -11.46
CA ASP A 61 -7.58 -1.34 -11.94
C ASP A 61 -6.47 -1.65 -12.95
N MET A 62 -6.03 -2.91 -13.00
CA MET A 62 -5.06 -3.39 -13.99
C MET A 62 -5.65 -3.54 -15.40
N GLY A 63 -6.98 -3.49 -15.53
CA GLY A 63 -7.70 -3.65 -16.78
C GLY A 63 -8.09 -5.09 -17.08
N GLU A 64 -8.44 -5.33 -18.34
CA GLU A 64 -8.79 -6.64 -18.87
C GLU A 64 -7.61 -7.61 -18.78
N LYS A 65 -7.90 -8.83 -18.33
CA LYS A 65 -6.95 -9.93 -18.13
C LYS A 65 -7.44 -11.16 -18.88
N VAL A 66 -6.57 -12.14 -19.08
CA VAL A 66 -6.91 -13.35 -19.82
C VAL A 66 -7.83 -14.26 -19.00
N GLY A 67 -8.89 -14.78 -19.62
CA GLY A 67 -9.71 -15.86 -19.05
C GLY A 67 -10.38 -15.51 -17.72
N ALA A 68 -10.33 -16.44 -16.76
CA ALA A 68 -11.01 -16.32 -15.47
C ALA A 68 -10.47 -15.18 -14.58
N TRP A 69 -9.31 -14.59 -14.92
CA TRP A 69 -8.70 -13.50 -14.15
C TRP A 69 -9.50 -12.20 -14.21
N ASN A 70 -10.42 -12.04 -15.17
CA ASN A 70 -11.37 -10.91 -15.19
C ASN A 70 -12.35 -10.89 -14.01
N GLY A 71 -12.52 -12.02 -13.31
CA GLY A 71 -13.32 -12.08 -12.09
C GLY A 71 -12.64 -11.50 -10.85
N ILE A 72 -11.37 -11.10 -10.95
CA ILE A 72 -10.58 -10.55 -9.84
C ILE A 72 -10.24 -9.09 -10.13
N ASP A 73 -10.55 -8.22 -9.18
CA ASP A 73 -10.28 -6.78 -9.23
C ASP A 73 -8.82 -6.49 -8.86
N ASN A 74 -7.90 -7.02 -9.68
CA ASN A 74 -6.47 -6.75 -9.57
C ASN A 74 -6.22 -5.26 -9.78
N GLY A 75 -5.60 -4.62 -8.79
CA GLY A 75 -5.31 -3.20 -8.83
C GLY A 75 -3.84 -2.86 -8.79
N TRP A 76 -3.58 -1.57 -9.00
CA TRP A 76 -2.34 -0.92 -8.69
C TRP A 76 -2.55 0.22 -7.69
N ILE A 77 -1.52 0.56 -6.92
CA ILE A 77 -1.58 1.62 -5.90
C ILE A 77 -0.30 2.46 -5.88
N LYS A 78 -0.48 3.78 -5.84
CA LYS A 78 0.56 4.81 -5.78
C LYS A 78 0.36 5.68 -4.55
N PHE A 79 1.45 6.01 -3.87
CA PHE A 79 1.45 6.83 -2.66
C PHE A 79 2.17 8.16 -2.87
N ASP A 80 1.50 9.27 -2.57
CA ASP A 80 2.09 10.61 -2.46
C ASP A 80 2.16 11.02 -0.98
N ARG A 81 3.32 10.79 -0.36
CA ARG A 81 3.66 11.17 1.03
C ARG A 81 2.53 10.89 2.04
N HIS A 82 1.83 9.78 1.87
CA HIS A 82 0.73 9.36 2.74
C HIS A 82 1.26 9.08 4.15
N ARG A 83 0.63 9.67 5.16
CA ARG A 83 1.00 9.51 6.57
C ARG A 83 0.06 8.53 7.26
N PHE A 84 0.62 7.70 8.12
CA PHE A 84 -0.07 6.70 8.90
C PHE A 84 0.62 6.58 10.28
N HIS A 85 -0.04 5.95 11.25
CA HIS A 85 0.49 5.82 12.59
C HIS A 85 1.50 4.66 12.70
N LEU A 86 2.46 4.73 13.63
CA LEU A 86 3.60 3.81 13.69
C LEU A 86 3.18 2.36 13.97
N ASP A 87 2.03 2.15 14.62
CA ASP A 87 1.40 0.85 14.88
C ASP A 87 1.02 0.07 13.61
N ALA A 88 1.03 0.71 12.44
CA ALA A 88 0.89 0.02 11.16
C ALA A 88 2.06 -0.92 10.85
N LEU A 89 3.23 -0.72 11.46
CA LEU A 89 4.40 -1.58 11.24
C LEU A 89 4.16 -2.98 11.83
N LEU A 90 4.28 -4.01 11.00
CA LEU A 90 4.24 -5.40 11.45
C LEU A 90 5.57 -5.77 12.14
N ASN A 91 5.63 -5.53 13.44
CA ASN A 91 6.87 -5.46 14.20
C ASN A 91 7.30 -6.74 14.94
N ARG A 92 6.84 -7.92 14.50
CA ARG A 92 7.19 -9.20 15.16
C ARG A 92 8.70 -9.46 15.19
N PHE A 93 9.43 -9.05 14.15
CA PHE A 93 10.86 -9.32 13.99
C PHE A 93 11.75 -8.07 14.09
N ALA A 94 11.17 -6.88 13.92
CA ALA A 94 11.87 -5.60 13.97
C ALA A 94 10.92 -4.51 14.46
N THR A 95 11.36 -3.72 15.43
CA THR A 95 10.55 -2.67 16.07
C THR A 95 11.22 -1.31 15.89
N VAL A 96 10.39 -0.28 15.72
CA VAL A 96 10.80 1.12 15.76
C VAL A 96 10.34 1.68 17.10
N LEU A 97 11.29 2.19 17.89
CA LEU A 97 11.00 2.84 19.17
C LEU A 97 10.77 4.34 18.96
N PRO A 98 9.95 4.99 19.81
CA PRO A 98 9.96 6.45 19.92
C PRO A 98 11.37 6.92 20.33
N ASP A 99 11.76 8.10 19.82
CA ASP A 99 12.96 8.80 20.30
C ASP A 99 12.82 9.25 21.77
#